data_AF-A0AAD9HHQ9-F1
#
_entry.id   AF-A0AAD9HHQ9-F1
#
_cell.length_a   1.000
_cell.length_b   1.000
_cell.length_c   1.000
_cell.angle_alpha   90.00
_cell.angle_beta   90.00
_cell.angle_gamma   90.00
#
_symmetry.space_group_name_H-M   'P 1'
#
loop_
_entity.id
_entity.type
_entity.pdbx_description
1 polymer ?
#
loop_
_entity_poly.entity_id
_entity_poly.type
_entity_poly.pdbx_seq_one_letter_code
_entity_poly.pdbx_strand_id
1 'polypeptide(L)'
;MNLPPPSDWGRSLAEAQNQQAIETLQSNITRLAETDVALARLSQDNVHQIQSVDAVRAPAADALPANIVAFFNAGIRRIEKQSNEQRQLGLQTVAAVTGFGFDKYCVGFELVDGILQNAAKSQARQQPSGSQSAAIMSKTAVTKGIEEAIDTRTLQQKLKEMLHATRWFVVVEPEVEYPMRPYCETFHTYVKENYNKSLMKAREDLDFERVVFDDNRVGSFAEYGGQIAP
;
A
#
# COMPACT_ATOMS: atom_id res chain seq x y z
N MET A 1 -3.30 42.68 12.71
CA MET A 1 -3.25 41.40 13.45
C MET A 1 -1.88 41.31 14.10
N ASN A 2 -1.78 41.23 15.42
CA ASN A 2 -0.49 41.02 16.11
C ASN A 2 -0.16 39.53 16.04
N LEU A 3 0.79 39.18 15.17
CA LEU A 3 1.38 37.85 15.18
C LEU A 3 2.21 37.68 16.46
N PRO A 4 2.21 36.49 17.10
CA PRO A 4 3.09 36.24 18.23
C PRO A 4 4.56 36.41 17.79
N PRO A 5 5.44 36.88 18.68
CA PRO A 5 6.84 37.04 18.36
C PRO A 5 7.46 35.69 17.96
N PRO A 6 8.27 35.65 16.89
CA PRO A 6 8.91 34.41 16.45
C PRO A 6 9.83 33.87 17.55
N SER A 7 9.87 32.54 17.68
CA SER A 7 10.82 31.86 18.57
C SER A 7 12.26 32.19 18.20
N ASP A 8 13.21 31.94 19.10
CA ASP A 8 14.64 32.13 18.82
C ASP A 8 15.09 31.38 17.57
N TRP A 9 14.56 30.17 17.39
CA TRP A 9 14.74 29.38 16.17
C TRP A 9 14.10 30.05 14.95
N GLY A 10 12.86 30.56 15.07
CA GLY A 10 12.20 31.27 13.98
C GLY A 10 12.93 32.55 13.55
N ARG A 11 13.60 33.23 14.50
CA ARG A 11 14.47 34.38 14.21
C ARG A 11 15.74 33.97 13.48
N SER A 12 16.42 32.92 13.96
CA SER A 12 17.62 32.40 13.31
C SER A 12 17.33 31.87 11.90
N LEU A 13 16.21 31.18 11.71
CA LEU A 13 15.80 30.65 10.41
C LEU A 13 15.52 31.78 9.39
N ALA A 14 15.00 32.93 9.85
CA ALA A 14 14.70 34.08 9.00
C ALA A 14 15.93 34.87 8.53
N GLU A 15 17.13 34.54 9.01
CA GLU A 15 18.37 35.16 8.54
C GLU A 15 18.67 34.76 7.09
N ALA A 16 19.13 35.71 6.27
CA ALA A 16 19.37 35.49 4.83
C ALA A 16 20.33 34.32 4.53
N GLN A 17 21.28 34.04 5.43
CA GLN A 17 22.22 32.92 5.33
C GLN A 17 21.57 31.52 5.47
N ASN A 18 20.32 31.47 5.93
CA ASN A 18 19.57 30.23 6.18
C ASN A 18 18.46 29.99 5.15
N GLN A 19 18.43 30.76 4.05
CA GLN A 19 17.45 30.61 2.97
C GLN A 19 17.38 29.17 2.42
N GLN A 20 18.52 28.52 2.22
CA GLN A 20 18.59 27.13 1.77
C GLN A 20 17.94 26.15 2.76
N ALA A 21 18.01 26.43 4.07
CA ALA A 21 17.35 25.60 5.08
C ALA A 21 15.83 25.74 5.01
N ILE A 22 15.31 26.94 4.74
CA ILE A 22 13.88 27.16 4.50
C ILE A 22 13.42 26.38 3.27
N GLU A 23 14.14 26.46 2.16
CA GLU A 23 13.83 25.73 0.93
C GLU A 23 13.87 24.21 1.15
N THR A 24 14.84 23.73 1.93
CA THR A 24 14.95 22.31 2.31
C THR A 24 13.74 21.87 3.14
N LEU A 25 13.30 22.66 4.12
CA LEU A 25 12.09 22.37 4.91
C LEU A 25 10.83 22.34 4.05
N GLN A 26 10.67 23.32 3.15
CA GLN A 26 9.53 23.39 2.24
C GLN A 26 9.51 22.18 1.30
N SER A 27 10.66 21.81 0.74
CA SER A 27 10.81 20.62 -0.10
C SER A 27 10.47 19.35 0.67
N ASN A 28 10.96 19.20 1.90
CA ASN A 28 10.67 18.05 2.74
C ASN A 28 9.19 17.94 3.11
N ILE A 29 8.55 19.05 3.50
CA ILE A 29 7.11 19.08 3.80
C ILE A 29 6.32 18.74 2.54
N THR A 30 6.66 19.33 1.40
CA THR A 30 5.95 19.10 0.13
C THR A 30 6.07 17.65 -0.31
N ARG A 31 7.28 17.08 -0.21
CA ARG A 31 7.56 15.68 -0.53
C ARG A 31 6.76 14.73 0.34
N LEU A 32 6.75 14.94 1.66
CA LEU A 32 6.02 14.07 2.60
C LEU A 32 4.51 14.29 2.58
N ALA A 33 4.04 15.47 2.16
CA ALA A 33 2.63 15.77 2.09
C ALA A 33 1.93 14.93 1.02
N GLU A 34 2.58 14.63 -0.11
CA GLU A 34 2.05 13.78 -1.20
C GLU A 34 0.59 14.09 -1.58
N THR A 35 0.20 15.38 -1.51
CA THR A 35 -1.16 15.92 -1.68
C THR A 35 -2.19 15.61 -0.57
N ASP A 36 -1.80 14.90 0.49
CA ASP A 36 -2.60 14.66 1.70
C ASP A 36 -2.35 15.77 2.75
N VAL A 37 -3.40 16.53 3.06
CA VAL A 37 -3.38 17.60 4.06
C VAL A 37 -3.05 17.08 5.47
N ALA A 38 -3.43 15.85 5.81
CA ALA A 38 -3.08 15.23 7.08
C ALA A 38 -1.58 14.92 7.16
N LEU A 39 -0.99 14.38 6.10
CA LEU A 39 0.47 14.18 6.03
C LEU A 39 1.22 15.52 6.03
N ALA A 40 0.70 16.55 5.35
CA ALA A 40 1.27 17.89 5.39
C ALA A 40 1.32 18.45 6.82
N ARG A 41 0.23 18.30 7.58
CA ARG A 41 0.16 18.72 8.99
C ARG A 41 1.12 17.93 9.88
N LEU A 42 1.17 16.61 9.72
CA LEU A 42 2.12 15.78 10.47
C LEU A 42 3.57 16.15 10.14
N SER A 43 3.86 16.46 8.88
CA SER A 43 5.18 16.91 8.44
C SER A 43 5.54 18.26 9.05
N GLN A 44 4.58 19.18 9.15
CA GLN A 44 4.75 20.46 9.84
C GLN A 44 5.01 20.27 11.34
N ASP A 45 4.30 19.35 12.01
CA ASP A 45 4.55 19.01 13.42
C ASP A 45 5.98 18.51 13.65
N ASN A 46 6.57 17.81 12.68
CA ASN A 46 7.97 17.40 12.74
C ASN A 46 8.94 18.59 12.68
N VAL A 47 8.59 19.63 11.91
CA VAL A 47 9.40 20.87 11.85
C VAL A 47 9.41 21.59 13.19
N HIS A 48 8.32 21.56 13.95
CA HIS A 48 8.27 22.13 15.30
C HIS A 48 9.20 21.42 16.31
N GLN A 49 9.63 20.20 16.01
CA GLN A 49 10.60 19.46 16.83
C GLN A 49 12.06 19.79 16.46
N ILE A 50 12.28 20.49 15.34
CA ILE A 50 13.62 20.87 14.91
C ILE A 50 14.09 22.08 15.74
N GLN A 51 15.19 21.89 16.48
CA GLN A 51 15.71 22.90 17.39
C GLN A 51 16.90 23.69 16.81
N SER A 52 17.42 23.33 15.64
CA SER A 52 18.56 24.01 15.01
C SER A 52 18.50 23.96 13.48
N VAL A 53 19.19 24.90 12.83
CA VAL A 53 19.34 24.91 11.36
C VAL A 53 20.20 23.74 10.88
N ASP A 54 21.19 23.31 11.67
CA ASP A 54 22.01 22.15 11.32
C ASP A 54 21.21 20.85 11.32
N ALA A 55 20.22 20.72 12.19
CA ALA A 55 19.30 19.58 12.17
C ALA A 55 18.39 19.55 10.93
N VAL A 56 18.14 20.70 10.29
CA VAL A 56 17.46 20.76 8.98
C VAL A 56 18.35 20.22 7.85
N ARG A 57 19.66 20.47 7.96
CA ARG A 57 20.67 20.11 6.96
C ARG A 57 21.20 18.69 7.14
N ALA A 58 20.90 18.06 8.27
CA ALA A 58 21.25 16.66 8.51
C ALA A 58 20.63 15.77 7.43
N PRO A 59 21.32 14.68 7.02
CA PRO A 59 20.73 13.69 6.14
C PRO A 59 19.37 13.24 6.68
N ALA A 60 18.41 13.05 5.77
CA ALA A 60 17.12 12.47 6.14
C ALA A 60 17.38 11.15 6.88
N ALA A 61 16.76 10.98 8.05
CA ALA A 61 16.89 9.74 8.79
C ALA A 61 16.39 8.57 7.92
N ASP A 62 17.06 7.42 8.01
CA ASP A 62 16.66 6.17 7.34
C ASP A 62 15.32 5.58 7.87
N ALA A 63 14.57 6.34 8.67
CA ALA A 63 13.35 5.91 9.32
C ALA A 63 12.26 6.99 9.23
N LEU A 64 11.01 6.54 9.14
CA LEU A 64 9.85 7.43 9.12
C LEU A 64 9.66 8.13 10.47
N PRO A 65 9.23 9.41 10.46
CA PRO A 65 8.88 10.13 11.69
C PRO A 65 7.82 9.41 12.52
N ALA A 66 7.98 9.43 13.86
CA ALA A 66 7.13 8.68 14.78
C ALA A 66 5.64 9.05 14.68
N ASN A 67 5.32 10.31 14.39
CA ASN A 67 3.93 10.76 14.23
C ASN A 67 3.28 10.22 12.94
N ILE A 68 4.04 10.09 11.84
CA ILE A 68 3.59 9.45 10.59
C ILE A 68 3.39 7.95 10.81
N VAL A 69 4.34 7.29 11.49
CA VAL A 69 4.21 5.87 11.90
C VAL A 69 2.98 5.66 12.78
N ALA A 70 2.70 6.57 13.72
CA ALA A 70 1.53 6.51 14.59
C ALA A 70 0.22 6.70 13.80
N PHE A 71 0.20 7.64 12.83
CA PHE A 71 -0.92 7.88 11.94
C PHE A 71 -1.30 6.62 11.14
N PHE A 72 -0.31 5.98 10.51
CA PHE A 72 -0.56 4.74 9.79
C PHE A 72 -0.94 3.57 10.69
N ASN A 73 -0.32 3.43 11.86
CA ASN A 73 -0.74 2.42 12.83
C ASN A 73 -2.21 2.60 13.25
N ALA A 74 -2.66 3.85 13.46
CA ALA A 74 -4.06 4.14 13.75
C ALA A 74 -4.98 3.77 12.59
N GLY A 75 -4.52 3.96 11.34
CA GLY A 75 -5.19 3.51 10.13
C GLY A 75 -5.31 1.98 10.02
N ILE A 76 -4.19 1.27 10.14
CA ILE A 76 -4.15 -0.21 10.09
C ILE A 76 -5.00 -0.84 11.19
N ARG A 77 -5.06 -0.24 12.39
CA ARG A 77 -5.99 -0.69 13.44
C ARG A 77 -7.45 -0.68 13.01
N ARG A 78 -7.85 0.15 12.04
CA ARG A 78 -9.22 0.14 11.48
C ARG A 78 -9.45 -1.07 10.57
N ILE A 79 -8.40 -1.62 9.96
CA ILE A 79 -8.43 -2.89 9.22
C ILE A 79 -8.51 -4.05 10.23
N GLU A 80 -7.69 -4.01 11.28
CA GLU A 80 -7.65 -5.06 12.32
C GLU A 80 -8.96 -5.23 13.10
N LYS A 81 -9.77 -4.17 13.20
CA LYS A 81 -11.08 -4.19 13.87
C LYS A 81 -12.23 -4.74 13.03
N GLN A 82 -12.01 -5.06 11.76
CA GLN A 82 -13.05 -5.63 10.89
C GLN A 82 -13.33 -7.10 11.25
N SER A 83 -14.34 -7.70 10.61
CA SER A 83 -14.55 -9.16 10.69
C SER A 83 -13.30 -9.91 10.25
N ASN A 84 -13.14 -11.18 10.66
CA ASN A 84 -11.91 -11.93 10.37
C ASN A 84 -11.61 -11.98 8.86
N GLU A 85 -12.62 -12.25 8.04
CA GLU A 85 -12.53 -12.28 6.57
C GLU A 85 -12.11 -10.93 5.99
N GLN A 86 -12.77 -9.84 6.41
CA GLN A 86 -12.48 -8.50 5.91
C GLN A 86 -11.12 -7.99 6.39
N ARG A 87 -10.72 -8.33 7.62
CA ARG A 87 -9.39 -8.02 8.15
C ARG A 87 -8.31 -8.73 7.36
N GLN A 88 -8.47 -10.04 7.13
CA GLN A 88 -7.50 -10.83 6.36
C GLN A 88 -7.41 -10.29 4.93
N LEU A 89 -8.55 -10.09 4.26
CA LEU A 89 -8.61 -9.49 2.93
C LEU A 89 -7.89 -8.15 2.90
N GLY A 90 -8.22 -7.22 3.80
CA GLY A 90 -7.62 -5.89 3.82
C GLY A 90 -6.11 -5.91 4.06
N LEU A 91 -5.62 -6.69 5.03
CA LEU A 91 -4.19 -6.78 5.32
C LEU A 91 -3.41 -7.45 4.17
N GLN A 92 -3.95 -8.53 3.60
CA GLN A 92 -3.31 -9.24 2.50
C GLN A 92 -3.34 -8.41 1.21
N THR A 93 -4.42 -7.71 0.89
CA THR A 93 -4.47 -6.79 -0.26
C THR A 93 -3.44 -5.67 -0.11
N VAL A 94 -3.33 -5.03 1.06
CA VAL A 94 -2.27 -4.02 1.30
C VAL A 94 -0.88 -4.63 1.10
N ALA A 95 -0.63 -5.80 1.70
CA ALA A 95 0.66 -6.50 1.60
C ALA A 95 1.00 -6.91 0.15
N ALA A 96 0.02 -7.35 -0.62
CA ALA A 96 0.18 -7.75 -2.01
C ALA A 96 0.58 -6.53 -2.87
N VAL A 97 -0.20 -5.46 -2.80
CA VAL A 97 0.03 -4.23 -3.58
C VAL A 97 1.37 -3.59 -3.22
N THR A 98 1.71 -3.51 -1.94
CA THR A 98 3.01 -3.00 -1.47
C THR A 98 4.17 -3.96 -1.70
N GLY A 99 3.89 -5.21 -2.08
CA GLY A 99 4.89 -6.19 -2.52
C GLY A 99 5.68 -5.69 -3.74
N PHE A 100 5.05 -4.85 -4.56
CA PHE A 100 5.62 -4.26 -5.76
C PHE A 100 6.13 -2.84 -5.50
N GLY A 101 6.98 -2.30 -6.38
CA GLY A 101 7.49 -0.93 -6.25
C GLY A 101 6.41 0.12 -6.54
N PHE A 102 6.37 1.19 -5.74
CA PHE A 102 5.29 2.20 -5.72
C PHE A 102 4.92 2.74 -7.12
N ASP A 103 5.89 3.26 -7.88
CA ASP A 103 5.69 3.75 -9.25
C ASP A 103 6.39 2.88 -10.31
N LYS A 104 6.86 1.70 -9.91
CA LYS A 104 7.68 0.87 -10.80
C LYS A 104 6.86 -0.11 -11.60
N TYR A 105 5.77 -0.61 -11.05
CA TYR A 105 5.03 -1.71 -11.65
C TYR A 105 3.53 -1.45 -11.60
N CYS A 106 2.86 -1.74 -12.72
CA CYS A 106 1.42 -1.70 -12.80
C CYS A 106 0.88 -3.05 -12.31
N VAL A 107 0.12 -3.00 -11.22
CA VAL A 107 -0.43 -4.19 -10.57
C VAL A 107 -1.95 -4.15 -10.71
N GLY A 108 -2.46 -4.87 -11.70
CA GLY A 108 -3.91 -4.99 -11.92
C GLY A 108 -4.61 -5.76 -10.80
N PHE A 109 -5.92 -5.53 -10.68
CA PHE A 109 -6.77 -6.21 -9.72
C PHE A 109 -6.69 -7.74 -9.83
N GLU A 110 -6.63 -8.25 -11.06
CA GLU A 110 -6.61 -9.67 -11.40
C GLU A 110 -5.35 -10.36 -10.85
N LEU A 111 -4.21 -9.66 -10.93
CA LEU A 111 -2.96 -10.14 -10.36
C LEU A 111 -3.06 -10.24 -8.83
N VAL A 112 -3.59 -9.19 -8.18
CA VAL A 112 -3.79 -9.18 -6.73
C VAL A 112 -4.74 -10.31 -6.31
N ASP A 113 -5.91 -10.45 -6.96
CA ASP A 113 -6.87 -11.52 -6.65
C ASP A 113 -6.23 -12.90 -6.81
N GLY A 114 -5.42 -13.11 -7.86
CA GLY A 114 -4.70 -14.36 -8.04
C GLY A 114 -3.65 -14.64 -6.95
N ILE A 115 -2.92 -13.62 -6.46
CA ILE A 115 -1.95 -13.77 -5.37
C ILE A 115 -2.69 -14.23 -4.09
N LEU A 116 -3.81 -13.59 -3.79
CA LEU A 116 -4.64 -13.91 -2.63
C LEU A 116 -5.25 -15.32 -2.72
N GLN A 117 -5.74 -15.71 -3.89
CA GLN A 117 -6.27 -17.06 -4.11
C GLN A 117 -5.19 -18.14 -3.97
N ASN A 118 -3.96 -17.88 -4.43
CA ASN A 118 -2.85 -18.81 -4.29
C ASN A 118 -2.43 -18.96 -2.83
N ALA A 119 -2.38 -17.86 -2.07
CA ALA A 119 -2.15 -17.89 -0.63
C ALA A 119 -3.18 -18.75 0.10
N ALA A 120 -4.47 -18.57 -0.18
CA ALA A 120 -5.55 -19.36 0.42
C ALA A 120 -5.42 -20.86 0.08
N LYS A 121 -5.06 -21.22 -1.16
CA LYS A 121 -4.82 -22.61 -1.57
C LYS A 121 -3.62 -23.22 -0.84
N SER A 122 -2.54 -22.46 -0.67
CA SER A 122 -1.34 -22.90 0.05
C SER A 122 -1.63 -23.15 1.52
N GLN A 123 -2.39 -22.28 2.18
CA GLN A 123 -2.82 -22.45 3.57
C GLN A 123 -3.72 -23.68 3.74
N ALA A 124 -4.67 -23.92 2.81
CA ALA A 124 -5.54 -25.09 2.84
C ALA A 124 -4.77 -26.42 2.69
N ARG A 125 -3.65 -26.44 1.95
CA ARG A 125 -2.79 -27.63 1.80
C ARG A 125 -1.96 -27.94 3.04
N GLN A 126 -1.64 -26.92 3.85
CA GLN A 126 -0.86 -27.08 5.08
C GLN A 126 -1.72 -27.48 6.29
N GLN A 127 -3.05 -27.40 6.19
CA GLN A 127 -3.96 -27.97 7.18
C GLN A 127 -4.14 -29.48 6.94
N PRO A 128 -3.85 -30.37 7.92
CA PRO A 128 -4.18 -31.78 7.81
C PRO A 128 -5.70 -31.94 7.75
N SER A 129 -6.20 -32.39 6.60
CA SER A 129 -7.63 -32.57 6.34
C SER A 129 -8.18 -33.77 7.10
N GLY A 130 -8.93 -33.49 8.17
CA GLY A 130 -9.91 -34.42 8.70
C GLY A 130 -11.17 -34.39 7.82
N SER A 131 -11.47 -35.54 7.23
CA SER A 131 -12.75 -35.94 6.63
C SER A 131 -13.15 -35.34 5.28
N GLN A 132 -12.98 -36.17 4.25
CA GLN A 132 -13.54 -36.03 2.90
C GLN A 132 -15.07 -36.03 2.94
N SER A 133 -15.70 -35.17 2.15
CA SER A 133 -17.01 -35.47 1.58
C SER A 133 -17.03 -35.03 0.12
N ALA A 134 -17.17 -36.01 -0.76
CA ALA A 134 -17.27 -35.83 -2.20
C ALA A 134 -18.52 -35.04 -2.56
N ALA A 135 -18.39 -34.01 -3.39
CA ALA A 135 -19.51 -33.32 -4.02
C ALA A 135 -19.56 -33.71 -5.50
N ILE A 136 -20.76 -34.15 -5.89
CA ILE A 136 -21.15 -34.71 -7.18
C ILE A 136 -21.25 -33.58 -8.23
N MET A 137 -20.71 -33.84 -9.42
CA MET A 137 -20.75 -32.95 -10.58
C MET A 137 -22.19 -32.70 -11.06
N SER A 138 -22.54 -31.45 -11.33
CA SER A 138 -23.61 -31.11 -12.27
C SER A 138 -23.04 -30.16 -13.32
N LYS A 139 -22.95 -30.67 -14.56
CA LYS A 139 -22.59 -29.88 -15.74
C LYS A 139 -23.86 -29.17 -16.23
N THR A 140 -23.85 -27.85 -16.23
CA THR A 140 -24.80 -27.06 -17.01
C THR A 140 -24.00 -26.14 -17.90
N ALA A 141 -24.04 -26.42 -19.21
CA ALA A 141 -23.50 -25.53 -20.23
C ALA A 141 -24.41 -24.31 -20.31
N VAL A 142 -23.87 -23.12 -20.05
CA VAL A 142 -24.58 -21.84 -20.16
C VAL A 142 -23.81 -20.94 -21.12
N THR A 143 -24.60 -20.12 -21.81
CA THR A 143 -24.35 -19.44 -23.07
C THR A 143 -23.36 -18.27 -22.93
N LYS A 144 -22.35 -18.27 -23.80
CA LYS A 144 -21.17 -17.39 -23.89
C LYS A 144 -21.37 -15.86 -23.81
N GLY A 145 -22.62 -15.35 -23.89
CA GLY A 145 -22.93 -13.92 -23.85
C GLY A 145 -23.42 -13.39 -22.50
N ILE A 146 -23.77 -14.28 -21.56
CA ILE A 146 -24.18 -13.91 -20.19
C ILE A 146 -23.00 -14.06 -19.22
N GLU A 147 -22.04 -14.94 -19.53
CA GLU A 147 -20.82 -15.13 -18.73
C GLU A 147 -19.94 -13.87 -18.67
N GLU A 148 -19.67 -13.18 -19.79
CA GLU A 148 -18.80 -11.98 -19.81
C GLU A 148 -19.36 -10.79 -19.01
N ALA A 149 -20.68 -10.61 -19.01
CA ALA A 149 -21.36 -9.54 -18.25
C ALA A 149 -21.49 -9.88 -16.75
N ILE A 150 -21.61 -11.16 -16.41
CA ILE A 150 -21.60 -11.63 -15.01
C ILE A 150 -20.17 -11.55 -14.46
N ASP A 151 -19.16 -11.86 -15.27
CA ASP A 151 -17.75 -11.82 -14.89
C ASP A 151 -17.30 -10.39 -14.55
N THR A 152 -17.56 -9.42 -15.44
CA THR A 152 -17.24 -7.99 -15.19
C THR A 152 -17.92 -7.42 -13.95
N ARG A 153 -19.20 -7.73 -13.72
CA ARG A 153 -19.90 -7.25 -12.51
C ARG A 153 -19.34 -7.88 -11.23
N THR A 154 -18.94 -9.16 -11.29
CA THR A 154 -18.35 -9.88 -10.16
C THR A 154 -16.95 -9.34 -9.85
N LEU A 155 -16.13 -9.08 -10.87
CA LEU A 155 -14.82 -8.45 -10.74
C LEU A 155 -14.93 -7.06 -10.09
N GLN A 156 -15.87 -6.23 -10.57
CA GLN A 156 -16.12 -4.91 -9.98
C GLN A 156 -16.56 -4.98 -8.50
N GLN A 157 -17.36 -5.99 -8.15
CA GLN A 157 -17.81 -6.18 -6.77
C GLN A 157 -16.65 -6.62 -5.86
N LYS A 158 -15.83 -7.57 -6.29
CA LYS A 158 -14.62 -7.98 -5.57
C LYS A 158 -13.62 -6.84 -5.40
N LEU A 159 -13.39 -6.05 -6.45
CA LEU A 159 -12.53 -4.86 -6.36
C LEU A 159 -13.04 -3.90 -5.29
N LYS A 160 -14.35 -3.60 -5.29
CA LYS A 160 -14.95 -2.75 -4.24
C LYS A 160 -14.77 -3.34 -2.84
N GLU A 161 -14.90 -4.65 -2.69
CA GLU A 161 -14.68 -5.34 -1.42
C GLU A 161 -13.23 -5.21 -0.96
N MET A 162 -12.25 -5.39 -1.85
CA MET A 162 -10.83 -5.18 -1.53
C MET A 162 -10.56 -3.73 -1.11
N LEU A 163 -11.03 -2.75 -1.88
CA LEU A 163 -10.83 -1.32 -1.55
C LEU A 163 -11.50 -0.94 -0.22
N HIS A 164 -12.69 -1.47 0.04
CA HIS A 164 -13.37 -1.26 1.31
C HIS A 164 -12.62 -1.95 2.48
N ALA A 165 -12.18 -3.19 2.30
CA ALA A 165 -11.43 -3.96 3.30
C ALA A 165 -10.12 -3.28 3.69
N THR A 166 -9.42 -2.71 2.71
CA THR A 166 -8.18 -1.94 2.92
C THR A 166 -8.42 -0.58 3.57
N ARG A 167 -9.67 -0.15 3.77
CA ARG A 167 -10.01 1.21 4.26
C ARG A 167 -9.37 2.31 3.42
N TRP A 168 -9.26 2.09 2.10
CA TRP A 168 -8.66 3.02 1.14
C TRP A 168 -7.16 3.26 1.32
N PHE A 169 -6.45 2.37 2.03
CA PHE A 169 -4.98 2.33 2.01
C PHE A 169 -4.43 1.79 0.68
N VAL A 170 -5.31 1.24 -0.16
CA VAL A 170 -5.08 0.95 -1.56
C VAL A 170 -6.07 1.77 -2.38
N VAL A 171 -5.57 2.35 -3.47
CA VAL A 171 -6.35 3.13 -4.43
C VAL A 171 -6.16 2.56 -5.83
N VAL A 172 -7.05 2.96 -6.74
CA VAL A 172 -7.02 2.57 -8.14
C VAL A 172 -6.87 3.83 -8.98
N GLU A 173 -5.93 3.83 -9.92
CA GLU A 173 -5.78 4.94 -10.86
C GLU A 173 -6.60 4.70 -12.13
N PRO A 174 -7.17 5.75 -12.75
CA PRO A 174 -8.01 5.61 -13.94
C PRO A 174 -7.21 5.37 -15.25
N GLU A 175 -5.97 4.89 -15.15
CA GLU A 175 -5.13 4.56 -16.30
C GLU A 175 -5.59 3.25 -16.98
N VAL A 176 -4.92 2.87 -18.07
CA VAL A 176 -5.35 1.86 -19.06
C VAL A 176 -5.73 0.50 -18.46
N GLU A 177 -5.25 0.17 -17.26
CA GLU A 177 -5.46 -1.12 -16.60
C GLU A 177 -5.91 -1.04 -15.15
N TYR A 178 -6.40 0.14 -14.70
CA TYR A 178 -6.84 0.33 -13.32
C TYR A 178 -5.84 -0.19 -12.26
N PRO A 179 -4.56 0.24 -12.31
CA PRO A 179 -3.55 -0.31 -11.42
C PRO A 179 -3.91 -0.01 -9.96
N MET A 180 -3.80 -1.03 -9.13
CA MET A 180 -3.91 -0.91 -7.69
C MET A 180 -2.56 -0.43 -7.15
N ARG A 181 -2.59 0.67 -6.39
CA ARG A 181 -1.39 1.23 -5.75
C ARG A 181 -1.62 1.52 -4.27
N PRO A 182 -0.56 1.56 -3.45
CA PRO A 182 -0.67 2.09 -2.10
C PRO A 182 -1.17 3.54 -2.16
N TYR A 183 -1.90 4.00 -1.14
CA TYR A 183 -2.50 5.33 -1.18
C TYR A 183 -1.46 6.46 -1.37
N CYS A 184 -0.23 6.25 -0.89
CA CYS A 184 0.88 7.20 -0.98
C CYS A 184 2.23 6.46 -0.83
N GLU A 185 3.33 7.06 -1.29
CA GLU A 185 4.70 6.54 -1.26
C GLU A 185 5.19 6.39 0.19
N THR A 186 4.94 7.38 1.04
CA THR A 186 5.28 7.32 2.47
C THR A 186 4.62 6.13 3.17
N PHE A 187 3.42 5.74 2.75
CA PHE A 187 2.76 4.53 3.23
C PHE A 187 3.37 3.25 2.64
N HIS A 188 3.74 3.25 1.36
CA HIS A 188 4.49 2.14 0.77
C HIS A 188 5.76 1.84 1.57
N THR A 189 6.55 2.87 1.89
CA THR A 189 7.74 2.77 2.75
C THR A 189 7.38 2.22 4.14
N TYR A 190 6.31 2.73 4.75
CA TYR A 190 5.83 2.24 6.05
C TYR A 190 5.54 0.73 6.04
N VAL A 191 4.95 0.20 4.96
CA VAL A 191 4.70 -1.25 4.86
C VAL A 191 5.97 -2.02 4.54
N LYS A 192 6.81 -1.52 3.63
CA LYS A 192 8.07 -2.17 3.22
C LYS A 192 9.05 -2.34 4.38
N GLU A 193 9.14 -1.34 5.26
CA GLU A 193 10.03 -1.34 6.43
C GLU A 193 9.44 -2.09 7.64
N ASN A 194 8.29 -2.77 7.49
CA ASN A 194 7.68 -3.62 8.50
C ASN A 194 7.36 -2.90 9.84
N TYR A 195 6.96 -1.63 9.79
CA TYR A 195 6.53 -0.89 10.99
C TYR A 195 5.30 -1.51 11.69
N ASN A 196 4.57 -2.40 11.02
CA ASN A 196 3.40 -3.09 11.56
C ASN A 196 3.48 -4.61 11.39
N LYS A 197 3.38 -5.33 12.52
CA LYS A 197 3.48 -6.80 12.57
C LYS A 197 2.36 -7.53 11.83
N SER A 198 1.15 -6.96 11.79
CA SER A 198 0.01 -7.61 11.12
C SER A 198 0.19 -7.61 9.60
N LEU A 199 0.70 -6.51 9.05
CA LEU A 199 1.06 -6.43 7.62
C LEU A 199 2.26 -7.32 7.27
N MET A 200 3.28 -7.35 8.14
CA MET A 200 4.43 -8.24 7.97
C MET A 200 4.00 -9.71 7.86
N LYS A 201 3.17 -10.18 8.80
CA LYS A 201 2.60 -11.54 8.76
C LYS A 201 1.75 -11.78 7.52
N ALA A 202 0.87 -10.83 7.19
CA ALA A 202 0.03 -10.96 6.01
C ALA A 202 0.85 -11.09 4.73
N ARG A 203 2.03 -10.44 4.65
CA ARG A 203 2.96 -10.57 3.53
C ARG A 203 3.66 -11.93 3.47
N GLU A 204 4.04 -12.48 4.62
CA GLU A 204 4.65 -13.83 4.71
C GLU A 204 3.71 -14.93 4.19
N ASP A 205 2.40 -14.71 4.30
CA ASP A 205 1.37 -15.62 3.79
C ASP A 205 1.20 -15.55 2.25
N LEU A 206 1.81 -14.58 1.57
CA LEU A 206 1.63 -14.36 0.13
C LEU A 206 2.75 -15.00 -0.69
N ASP A 207 2.36 -15.55 -1.83
CA ASP A 207 3.28 -16.12 -2.82
C ASP A 207 3.41 -15.17 -4.02
N PHE A 208 4.63 -14.65 -4.22
CA PHE A 208 4.99 -13.77 -5.32
C PHE A 208 5.85 -14.48 -6.39
N GLU A 209 6.26 -15.73 -6.19
CA GLU A 209 7.30 -16.40 -7.00
C GLU A 209 6.90 -16.54 -8.48
N ARG A 210 5.61 -16.51 -8.76
CA ARG A 210 5.05 -16.69 -10.11
C ARG A 210 4.71 -15.38 -10.80
N VAL A 211 4.98 -14.24 -10.19
CA VAL A 211 4.66 -12.93 -10.77
C VAL A 211 5.81 -12.48 -11.67
N VAL A 212 5.49 -12.19 -12.93
CA VAL A 212 6.42 -11.65 -13.92
C VAL A 212 5.91 -10.32 -14.44
N PHE A 213 6.84 -9.47 -14.88
CA PHE A 213 6.53 -8.16 -15.45
C PHE A 213 6.99 -8.13 -16.89
N ASP A 214 6.13 -7.61 -17.78
CA ASP A 214 6.49 -7.39 -19.18
C ASP A 214 7.36 -6.12 -19.36
N ASP A 215 7.74 -5.82 -20.60
CA ASP A 215 8.51 -4.61 -20.93
C ASP A 215 7.77 -3.30 -20.58
N ASN A 216 6.44 -3.37 -20.50
CA ASN A 216 5.58 -2.26 -20.08
C ASN A 216 5.40 -2.20 -18.56
N ARG A 217 6.08 -3.08 -17.81
CA ARG A 217 6.03 -3.22 -16.35
C ARG A 217 4.64 -3.61 -15.82
N VAL A 218 3.84 -4.26 -16.65
CA VAL A 218 2.53 -4.82 -16.29
C VAL A 218 2.75 -6.21 -15.70
N GLY A 219 2.21 -6.43 -14.50
CA GLY A 219 2.35 -7.69 -13.79
C GLY A 219 1.36 -8.75 -14.26
N SER A 220 1.85 -9.97 -14.47
CA SER A 220 1.03 -11.14 -14.78
C SER A 220 1.60 -12.40 -14.11
N PHE A 221 0.84 -13.50 -14.12
CA PHE A 221 1.38 -14.79 -13.69
C PHE A 221 2.16 -15.45 -14.83
N ALA A 222 3.34 -15.98 -14.54
CA ALA A 222 4.10 -16.80 -15.47
C ALA A 222 3.24 -18.00 -15.90
N GLU A 223 2.97 -18.11 -17.20
CA GLU A 223 2.41 -19.33 -17.77
C GLU A 223 3.41 -20.46 -17.55
N TYR A 224 2.92 -21.63 -17.09
CA TYR A 224 3.74 -22.83 -16.94
C TYR A 224 4.41 -23.18 -18.28
N GLY A 225 5.66 -22.75 -18.48
CA GLY A 225 6.43 -23.02 -19.69
C GLY A 225 7.22 -21.84 -20.30
N GLY A 226 7.11 -20.62 -19.78
CA GLY A 226 7.88 -19.47 -20.28
C GLY A 226 9.20 -19.28 -19.53
N GLN A 227 10.32 -19.18 -20.26
CA GLN A 227 11.67 -19.00 -19.72
C GLN A 227 11.76 -17.82 -18.74
N ILE A 228 12.38 -18.09 -17.59
CA ILE A 228 12.88 -17.06 -16.66
C ILE A 228 14.03 -16.35 -17.38
N ALA A 229 13.86 -15.09 -17.75
CA ALA A 229 14.97 -14.25 -18.22
C ALA A 229 15.86 -13.87 -17.01
N PRO A 230 17.20 -13.80 -17.21
CA PRO A 230 18.20 -13.72 -16.13
C PRO A 230 18.17 -12.42 -15.32
#